data_AF-A0A0G0WIK6-F1
#
_entry.id   AF-A0A0G0WIK6-F1
#
_cell.length_a   1.000
_cell.length_b   1.000
_cell.length_c   1.000
_cell.angle_alpha   90.00
_cell.angle_beta   90.00
_cell.angle_gamma   90.00
#
_symmetry.space_group_name_H-M   'P 1'
#
loop_
_entity.id
_entity.type
_entity.pdbx_description
1 polymer ?
#
loop_
_entity_poly.entity_id
_entity_poly.type
_entity_poly.pdbx_seq_one_letter_code
_entity_poly.pdbx_strand_id
1 'polypeptide(L)'
;MFNILLALVDTVPDIPRFHTAIAEWLFAFVFILFLPKRFNRIRTYLLHGAFFGIILGFQILAGTMPIEFWILNMIIAVMIMIAYIYTTNKVNFNTASYFIVIAFTMAELAASLEWQISYFLQVNIRTWTEGISIATLFIIYALIFSLAIVLEKRYRGRNFQLDIT
;
A
#
# COMPACT_ATOMS: atom_id res chain seq x y z
N MET A 1 16.60 10.84 -29.72
CA MET A 1 16.02 11.28 -28.42
C MET A 1 15.04 10.24 -27.87
N PHE A 2 14.03 9.82 -28.64
CA PHE A 2 13.06 8.79 -28.23
C PHE A 2 13.69 7.42 -27.86
N ASN A 3 14.62 6.92 -28.68
CA ASN A 3 15.30 5.63 -28.42
C ASN A 3 16.24 5.66 -27.19
N ILE A 4 16.78 6.83 -26.84
CA ILE A 4 17.62 7.01 -25.64
C ILE A 4 16.73 7.05 -24.39
N LEU A 5 15.56 7.70 -24.48
CA LEU A 5 14.55 7.70 -23.42
C LEU A 5 14.00 6.29 -23.16
N LEU A 6 13.70 5.52 -24.20
CA LEU A 6 13.27 4.12 -24.07
C LEU A 6 14.36 3.25 -23.44
N ALA A 7 15.62 3.38 -23.90
CA ALA A 7 16.73 2.64 -23.32
C ALA A 7 17.00 3.00 -21.84
N LEU A 8 16.73 4.24 -21.42
CA LEU A 8 16.80 4.63 -20.00
C LEU A 8 15.63 4.08 -19.18
N VAL A 9 14.41 4.09 -19.73
CA VAL A 9 13.22 3.50 -19.08
C VAL A 9 13.42 1.99 -18.84
N ASP A 10 13.98 1.26 -19.81
CA ASP A 10 14.27 -0.17 -19.68
C ASP A 10 15.39 -0.49 -18.65
N THR A 11 16.12 0.53 -18.18
CA THR A 11 17.18 0.37 -17.16
C THR A 11 16.73 0.71 -15.75
N VAL A 12 15.54 1.29 -15.56
CA VAL A 12 15.02 1.59 -14.23
C VAL A 12 14.41 0.30 -13.66
N PRO A 13 14.95 -0.23 -12.55
CA PRO A 13 14.43 -1.45 -11.95
C PRO A 13 13.01 -1.24 -11.41
N ASP A 14 12.19 -2.28 -11.52
CA ASP A 14 10.84 -2.31 -10.95
C ASP A 14 10.88 -2.18 -9.42
N ILE A 15 9.80 -1.62 -8.86
CA ILE A 15 9.60 -1.56 -7.40
C ILE A 15 9.60 -2.98 -6.84
N PRO A 16 10.40 -3.28 -5.80
CA PRO A 16 10.40 -4.60 -5.19
C PRO A 16 9.01 -4.94 -4.64
N ARG A 17 8.46 -6.10 -5.03
CA ARG A 17 7.06 -6.48 -4.72
C ARG A 17 6.72 -6.50 -3.23
N PHE A 18 7.70 -6.77 -2.37
CA PHE A 18 7.49 -6.72 -0.92
C PHE A 18 7.30 -5.29 -0.40
N HIS A 19 7.87 -4.25 -1.05
CA HIS A 19 7.60 -2.85 -0.72
C HIS A 19 6.12 -2.54 -0.99
N THR A 20 5.64 -2.87 -2.20
CA THR A 20 4.23 -2.73 -2.57
C THR A 20 3.31 -3.47 -1.62
N ALA A 21 3.61 -4.71 -1.27
CA ALA A 21 2.82 -5.50 -0.32
C ALA A 21 2.72 -4.85 1.07
N ILE A 22 3.85 -4.35 1.59
CA ILE A 22 3.88 -3.63 2.87
C ILE A 22 3.04 -2.36 2.77
N ALA A 23 3.16 -1.60 1.67
CA ALA A 23 2.37 -0.39 1.46
C ALA A 23 0.87 -0.70 1.42
N GLU A 24 0.42 -1.62 0.57
CA GLU A 24 -1.00 -1.99 0.47
C GLU A 24 -1.57 -2.43 1.81
N TRP A 25 -0.86 -3.28 2.53
CA TRP A 25 -1.28 -3.73 3.86
C TRP A 25 -1.35 -2.58 4.88
N LEU A 26 -0.32 -1.72 4.91
CA LEU A 26 -0.20 -0.61 5.84
C LEU A 26 -1.25 0.48 5.59
N PHE A 27 -1.48 0.87 4.33
CA PHE A 27 -2.43 1.93 4.00
C PHE A 27 -3.88 1.47 4.05
N ALA A 28 -4.18 0.19 3.79
CA ALA A 28 -5.47 -0.38 4.15
C ALA A 28 -5.70 -0.34 5.68
N PHE A 29 -4.64 -0.61 6.46
CA PHE A 29 -4.72 -0.57 7.92
C PHE A 29 -5.07 0.83 8.47
N VAL A 30 -4.61 1.92 7.85
CA VAL A 30 -5.00 3.30 8.21
C VAL A 30 -6.52 3.41 8.34
N PHE A 31 -7.27 3.00 7.32
CA PHE A 31 -8.72 3.13 7.32
C PHE A 31 -9.40 2.13 8.26
N ILE A 32 -8.85 0.93 8.36
CA ILE A 32 -9.35 -0.07 9.31
C ILE A 32 -9.33 0.50 10.73
N LEU A 33 -8.31 1.28 11.14
CA LEU A 33 -8.23 1.92 12.46
C LEU A 33 -9.42 2.84 12.77
N PHE A 34 -9.97 3.53 11.78
CA PHE A 34 -11.04 4.52 11.97
C PHE A 34 -12.45 3.96 11.75
N LEU A 35 -12.56 2.73 11.25
CA LEU A 35 -13.84 2.06 11.00
C LEU A 35 -14.28 1.20 12.20
N PRO A 36 -15.60 1.02 12.41
CA PRO A 36 -16.11 0.17 13.48
C PRO A 36 -15.59 -1.26 13.30
N LYS A 37 -15.00 -1.83 14.35
CA LYS A 37 -14.40 -3.17 14.31
C LYS A 37 -15.49 -4.24 14.35
N ARG A 38 -15.35 -5.29 13.54
CA ARG A 38 -16.29 -6.43 13.54
C ARG A 38 -16.01 -7.42 14.66
N PHE A 39 -14.74 -7.57 15.05
CA PHE A 39 -14.29 -8.57 16.01
C PHE A 39 -13.58 -7.95 17.21
N ASN A 40 -13.32 -8.78 18.23
CA ASN A 40 -12.47 -8.40 19.36
C ASN A 40 -11.02 -8.12 18.91
N ARG A 41 -10.22 -7.53 19.80
CA ARG A 41 -8.84 -7.09 19.47
C ARG A 41 -7.95 -8.23 19.00
N ILE A 42 -7.99 -9.38 19.68
CA ILE A 42 -7.15 -10.55 19.36
C ILE A 42 -7.45 -11.05 17.95
N ARG A 43 -8.73 -11.30 17.64
CA ARG A 43 -9.13 -11.77 16.30
C ARG A 43 -8.84 -10.74 15.22
N THR A 44 -8.96 -9.44 15.53
CA THR A 44 -8.59 -8.37 14.62
C THR A 44 -7.09 -8.38 14.30
N TYR A 45 -6.22 -8.57 15.31
CA TYR A 45 -4.78 -8.69 15.09
C TYR A 45 -4.41 -9.95 14.29
N LEU A 46 -5.05 -11.09 14.58
CA LEU A 46 -4.85 -12.31 13.79
C LEU A 46 -5.24 -12.11 12.32
N LEU A 47 -6.38 -11.46 12.06
CA LEU A 47 -6.80 -11.12 10.70
C LEU A 47 -5.83 -10.14 10.04
N HIS A 48 -5.33 -9.14 10.75
CA HIS A 48 -4.31 -8.22 10.23
C HIS A 48 -3.05 -8.96 9.77
N GLY A 49 -2.55 -9.89 10.59
CA GLY A 49 -1.40 -10.73 10.22
C GLY A 49 -1.71 -11.69 9.06
N ALA A 50 -2.89 -12.29 9.04
CA ALA A 50 -3.31 -13.19 7.96
C ALA A 50 -3.40 -12.46 6.62
N PHE A 51 -4.02 -11.27 6.59
CA PHE A 51 -4.10 -10.46 5.38
C PHE A 51 -2.75 -9.91 4.94
N PHE A 52 -1.82 -9.63 5.87
CA PHE A 52 -0.44 -9.32 5.49
C PHE A 52 0.19 -10.47 4.70
N GLY A 53 0.07 -11.70 5.20
CA GLY A 53 0.58 -12.89 4.52
C GLY A 53 -0.08 -13.12 3.15
N ILE A 54 -1.39 -12.90 3.04
CA ILE A 54 -2.12 -13.02 1.76
C ILE A 54 -1.63 -11.98 0.75
N ILE A 55 -1.57 -10.70 1.15
CA ILE A 55 -1.13 -9.60 0.27
C ILE A 55 0.33 -9.82 -0.16
N LEU A 56 1.22 -10.15 0.78
CA LEU A 56 2.62 -10.43 0.49
C LEU A 56 2.78 -11.62 -0.46
N GLY A 57 2.11 -12.74 -0.17
CA GLY A 57 2.14 -13.92 -1.02
C GLY A 57 1.61 -13.64 -2.43
N PHE A 58 0.52 -12.87 -2.53
CA PHE A 58 -0.04 -12.48 -3.81
C PHE A 58 0.90 -11.57 -4.60
N GLN A 59 1.50 -10.55 -3.99
CA GLN A 59 2.42 -9.63 -4.68
C GLN A 59 3.69 -10.32 -5.16
N ILE A 60 4.23 -11.25 -4.38
CA ILE A 60 5.37 -12.09 -4.80
C ILE A 60 4.97 -12.94 -6.01
N LEU A 61 3.80 -13.57 -5.97
CA LEU A 61 3.28 -14.37 -7.09
C LEU A 61 3.00 -13.51 -8.33
N ALA A 62 2.37 -12.34 -8.17
CA ALA A 62 2.10 -11.42 -9.25
C ALA A 62 3.39 -10.92 -9.92
N GLY A 63 4.47 -10.79 -9.16
CA GLY A 63 5.79 -10.44 -9.67
C GLY A 63 6.45 -11.50 -10.55
N THR A 64 5.99 -12.74 -10.56
CA THR A 64 6.50 -13.80 -11.46
C THR A 64 5.65 -13.97 -12.72
N MET A 65 4.51 -13.29 -12.80
CA MET A 65 3.62 -13.38 -13.96
C MET A 65 4.09 -12.49 -15.12
N PRO A 66 3.76 -12.86 -16.37
CA PRO A 66 3.99 -12.00 -17.53
C PRO A 66 3.27 -10.64 -17.42
N ILE A 67 3.83 -9.61 -18.04
CA ILE A 67 3.34 -8.22 -17.97
C ILE A 67 1.91 -8.06 -18.50
N GLU A 68 1.47 -8.94 -19.40
CA GLU A 68 0.12 -8.96 -19.97
C GLU A 68 -0.96 -9.16 -18.89
N PHE A 69 -0.61 -9.83 -17.79
CA PHE A 69 -1.51 -10.03 -16.64
C PHE A 69 -1.51 -8.86 -15.66
N TRP A 70 -0.80 -7.77 -15.92
CA TRP A 70 -0.66 -6.65 -14.99
C TRP A 70 -2.00 -6.05 -14.55
N ILE A 71 -2.91 -5.77 -15.50
CA ILE A 71 -4.24 -5.21 -15.17
C ILE A 71 -5.03 -6.19 -14.29
N LEU A 72 -4.99 -7.49 -14.63
CA LEU A 72 -5.65 -8.52 -13.85
C LEU A 72 -5.09 -8.59 -12.42
N ASN A 73 -3.76 -8.53 -12.28
CA ASN A 73 -3.09 -8.56 -10.99
C ASN A 73 -3.45 -7.35 -10.13
N MET A 74 -3.51 -6.15 -10.73
CA MET A 74 -3.96 -4.93 -10.03
C MET A 74 -5.40 -5.06 -9.53
N ILE A 75 -6.31 -5.59 -10.35
CA ILE A 75 -7.70 -5.83 -9.94
C ILE A 75 -7.74 -6.79 -8.74
N ILE A 76 -6.98 -7.88 -8.79
CA ILE A 76 -6.94 -8.86 -7.70
C ILE A 76 -6.36 -8.24 -6.43
N ALA A 77 -5.28 -7.46 -6.51
CA ALA A 77 -4.70 -6.74 -5.37
C ALA A 77 -5.74 -5.85 -4.68
N VAL A 78 -6.45 -5.03 -5.46
CA VAL A 78 -7.54 -4.17 -4.98
C VAL A 78 -8.64 -5.00 -4.33
N MET A 79 -9.05 -6.12 -4.92
CA MET A 79 -10.06 -7.01 -4.35
C MET A 79 -9.62 -7.65 -3.02
N ILE A 80 -8.34 -8.02 -2.89
CA ILE A 80 -7.77 -8.53 -1.63
C ILE A 80 -7.82 -7.42 -0.56
N MET A 81 -7.47 -6.19 -0.90
CA MET A 81 -7.54 -5.06 0.03
C MET A 81 -8.99 -4.71 0.41
N ILE A 82 -9.95 -4.79 -0.52
CA ILE A 82 -11.39 -4.66 -0.19
C ILE A 82 -11.80 -5.75 0.79
N ALA A 83 -11.42 -7.01 0.52
CA ALA A 83 -11.71 -8.13 1.41
C ALA A 83 -11.10 -7.92 2.80
N TYR A 84 -9.91 -7.34 2.88
CA TYR A 84 -9.24 -7.00 4.14
C TYR A 84 -10.03 -5.99 4.96
N ILE A 85 -10.40 -4.85 4.37
CA ILE A 85 -11.20 -3.80 5.04
C ILE A 85 -12.58 -4.37 5.41
N TYR A 86 -13.25 -5.01 4.46
CA TYR A 86 -14.60 -5.55 4.65
C TYR A 86 -14.67 -6.65 5.71
N THR A 87 -13.65 -7.51 5.81
CA THR A 87 -13.64 -8.61 6.78
C THR A 87 -13.39 -8.11 8.20
N THR A 88 -12.50 -7.14 8.36
CA THR A 88 -12.07 -6.64 9.67
C THR A 88 -13.04 -5.61 10.28
N ASN A 89 -13.82 -4.91 9.46
CA ASN A 89 -14.74 -3.86 9.90
C ASN A 89 -16.22 -4.17 9.68
N LYS A 90 -17.10 -3.54 10.47
CA LYS A 90 -18.56 -3.63 10.33
C LYS A 90 -19.07 -2.57 9.34
N VAL A 91 -18.74 -2.76 8.06
CA VAL A 91 -19.11 -1.86 6.95
C VAL A 91 -19.78 -2.62 5.80
N ASN A 92 -20.55 -1.92 4.96
CA ASN A 92 -21.06 -2.47 3.71
C ASN A 92 -19.97 -2.46 2.62
N PHE A 93 -20.23 -3.15 1.50
CA PHE A 93 -19.27 -3.23 0.39
C PHE A 93 -18.98 -1.86 -0.24
N ASN A 94 -19.98 -0.98 -0.33
CA ASN A 94 -19.83 0.37 -0.89
C ASN A 94 -18.85 1.21 -0.05
N THR A 95 -18.97 1.17 1.28
CA THR A 95 -18.06 1.87 2.20
C THR A 95 -16.64 1.30 2.11
N ALA A 96 -16.49 -0.03 2.06
CA ALA A 96 -15.18 -0.65 1.86
C ALA A 96 -14.56 -0.24 0.52
N SER A 97 -15.37 -0.19 -0.54
CA SER A 97 -14.98 0.22 -1.90
C SER A 97 -14.65 1.72 -2.00
N TYR A 98 -15.26 2.56 -1.18
CA TYR A 98 -14.88 3.96 -1.06
C TYR A 98 -13.48 4.12 -0.44
N PHE A 99 -13.24 3.45 0.69
CA PHE A 99 -11.97 3.56 1.39
C PHE A 99 -10.81 2.90 0.65
N ILE A 100 -11.05 1.84 -0.12
CA ILE A 100 -9.99 1.22 -0.90
C ILE A 100 -9.41 2.17 -1.95
N VAL A 101 -10.23 2.99 -2.62
CA VAL A 101 -9.70 3.91 -3.65
C VAL A 101 -8.64 4.82 -3.02
N ILE A 102 -8.92 5.33 -1.83
CA ILE A 102 -7.99 6.19 -1.09
C ILE A 102 -6.79 5.39 -0.58
N ALA A 103 -7.02 4.21 0.01
CA ALA A 103 -5.98 3.36 0.56
C ALA A 103 -4.98 2.88 -0.49
N PHE A 104 -5.49 2.40 -1.62
CA PHE A 104 -4.70 1.93 -2.76
C PHE A 104 -3.90 3.08 -3.38
N THR A 105 -4.54 4.24 -3.59
CA THR A 105 -3.82 5.43 -4.09
C THR A 105 -2.69 5.86 -3.15
N MET A 106 -2.93 5.84 -1.83
CA MET A 106 -1.88 6.14 -0.84
C MET A 106 -0.77 5.08 -0.83
N ALA A 107 -1.11 3.81 -1.01
CA ALA A 107 -0.14 2.72 -1.09
C ALA A 107 0.78 2.87 -2.30
N GLU A 108 0.20 3.07 -3.50
CA GLU A 108 0.94 3.26 -4.74
C GLU A 108 1.80 4.52 -4.70
N LEU A 109 1.27 5.62 -4.15
CA LEU A 109 2.05 6.84 -3.92
C LEU A 109 3.24 6.59 -3.00
N ALA A 110 3.03 5.87 -1.88
CA ALA A 110 4.09 5.60 -0.93
C ALA A 110 5.17 4.69 -1.51
N ALA A 111 4.77 3.61 -2.19
CA ALA A 111 5.70 2.67 -2.82
C ALA A 111 6.51 3.33 -3.94
N SER A 112 5.86 4.11 -4.81
CA SER A 112 6.57 4.82 -5.89
C SER A 112 7.49 5.92 -5.37
N LEU A 113 7.08 6.68 -4.36
CA LEU A 113 7.92 7.73 -3.77
C LEU A 113 9.13 7.14 -3.05
N GLU A 114 8.93 6.10 -2.24
CA GLU A 114 10.02 5.41 -1.56
C GLU A 114 11.03 4.87 -2.56
N TRP A 115 10.56 4.20 -3.63
CA TRP A 115 11.45 3.62 -4.62
C TRP A 115 12.25 4.67 -5.40
N GLN A 116 11.61 5.78 -5.79
CA GLN A 116 12.31 6.87 -6.48
C GLN A 116 13.41 7.48 -5.61
N ILE A 117 13.14 7.68 -4.31
CA ILE A 117 14.12 8.21 -3.36
C ILE A 117 15.24 7.18 -3.13
N SER A 118 14.89 5.92 -2.87
CA SER A 118 15.85 4.83 -2.65
C SER A 118 16.78 4.64 -3.86
N TYR A 119 16.23 4.63 -5.07
CA TYR A 119 17.00 4.54 -6.31
C TYR A 119 17.90 5.76 -6.51
N PHE A 120 17.39 6.98 -6.28
CA PHE A 120 18.21 8.20 -6.33
C PHE A 120 19.39 8.14 -5.35
N LEU A 121 19.15 7.71 -4.11
CA LEU A 121 20.20 7.57 -3.10
C LEU A 121 21.21 6.49 -3.48
N GLN A 122 20.75 5.35 -4.02
CA GLN A 122 21.62 4.26 -4.47
C GLN A 122 22.59 4.70 -5.58
N VAL A 123 22.12 5.52 -6.53
CA VAL A 123 22.96 6.01 -7.65
C VAL A 123 23.95 7.09 -7.20
N ASN A 124 23.62 7.89 -6.17
CA ASN A 124 24.42 9.05 -5.79
C ASN A 124 25.30 8.85 -4.53
N ILE A 125 25.03 7.82 -3.71
CA ILE A 125 25.77 7.56 -2.47
C ILE A 125 26.70 6.36 -2.66
N ARG A 126 28.02 6.61 -2.51
CA ARG A 126 29.06 5.59 -2.67
C ARG A 126 29.01 4.45 -1.63
N THR A 127 28.37 4.69 -0.49
CA THR A 127 28.22 3.73 0.63
C THR A 127 26.80 3.20 0.76
N TRP A 128 26.13 2.91 -0.36
CA TRP A 128 24.82 2.25 -0.31
C TRP A 128 24.91 0.89 0.40
N THR A 129 24.02 0.67 1.37
CA THR A 129 23.92 -0.58 2.13
C THR A 129 22.47 -0.98 2.29
N GLU A 130 22.22 -2.26 2.56
CA GLU A 130 20.86 -2.75 2.88
C GLU A 130 20.23 -2.00 4.06
N GLY A 131 21.05 -1.61 5.05
CA GLY A 131 20.59 -0.81 6.19
C GLY A 131 20.03 0.56 5.78
N ILE A 132 20.63 1.22 4.79
CA ILE A 132 20.12 2.49 4.24
C ILE A 132 18.81 2.25 3.49
N SER A 133 18.72 1.18 2.69
CA SER A 133 17.48 0.82 1.99
C SER A 133 16.32 0.60 2.96
N ILE A 134 16.54 -0.18 4.02
CA ILE A 134 15.53 -0.45 5.04
C ILE A 134 15.17 0.84 5.79
N ALA A 135 16.15 1.66 6.16
CA ALA A 135 15.90 2.93 6.81
C ALA A 135 15.06 3.88 5.95
N THR A 136 15.37 4.00 4.66
CA THR A 136 14.58 4.82 3.72
C THR A 136 13.15 4.32 3.64
N LEU A 137 12.93 3.01 3.49
CA LEU A 137 11.60 2.41 3.51
C LEU A 137 10.82 2.79 4.77
N PHE A 138 11.40 2.56 5.95
CA PHE A 138 10.76 2.88 7.21
C PHE A 138 10.45 4.37 7.36
N ILE A 139 11.38 5.26 7.02
CA ILE A 139 11.21 6.70 7.15
C ILE A 139 10.08 7.18 6.23
N ILE A 140 10.10 6.79 4.95
CA ILE A 140 9.11 7.24 3.98
C ILE A 140 7.73 6.68 4.33
N TYR A 141 7.62 5.39 4.65
CA TYR A 141 6.34 4.79 4.98
C TYR A 141 5.78 5.36 6.29
N ALA A 142 6.61 5.53 7.33
CA ALA A 142 6.18 6.13 8.58
C ALA A 142 5.71 7.58 8.40
N LEU A 143 6.40 8.36 7.56
CA LEU A 143 6.02 9.74 7.25
C LEU A 143 4.64 9.80 6.57
N ILE A 144 4.46 9.04 5.49
CA ILE A 144 3.21 9.06 4.72
C ILE A 144 2.06 8.45 5.53
N PHE A 145 2.31 7.36 6.25
CA PHE A 145 1.33 6.75 7.14
C PHE A 145 0.88 7.70 8.26
N SER A 146 1.83 8.41 8.89
CA SER A 146 1.52 9.41 9.92
C SER A 146 0.71 10.57 9.35
N LEU A 147 1.08 11.04 8.15
CA LEU A 147 0.32 12.08 7.46
C LEU A 147 -1.11 11.61 7.14
N ALA A 148 -1.27 10.39 6.64
CA ALA A 148 -2.57 9.79 6.35
C ALA A 148 -3.45 9.72 7.62
N ILE A 149 -2.89 9.27 8.75
CA ILE A 149 -3.59 9.25 10.05
C ILE A 149 -4.01 10.66 10.49
N VAL A 150 -3.14 11.65 10.36
CA VAL A 150 -3.43 13.03 10.77
C VAL A 150 -4.52 13.64 9.88
N LEU A 151 -4.42 13.45 8.57
CA LEU A 151 -5.42 13.94 7.61
C LEU A 151 -6.78 13.27 7.84
N GLU A 152 -6.82 11.96 8.02
CA GLU A 152 -8.06 11.22 8.25
C GLU A 152 -8.72 11.62 9.58
N LYS A 153 -7.93 11.81 10.66
CA LYS A 153 -8.43 12.35 11.93
C LYS A 153 -9.04 13.75 11.76
N ARG A 154 -8.37 14.63 11.02
CA ARG A 154 -8.84 16.00 10.77
C ARG A 154 -10.11 16.01 9.91
N TYR A 155 -10.19 15.15 8.91
CA TYR A 155 -11.35 15.08 8.02
C TYR A 155 -12.59 14.57 8.77
N ARG A 156 -12.45 13.49 9.55
CA ARG A 156 -13.56 12.95 10.37
C ARG A 156 -14.02 13.88 11.47
N GLY A 157 -13.10 14.64 12.08
CA GLY A 157 -13.44 15.65 13.08
C GLY A 157 -14.28 16.81 12.51
N ARG A 158 -14.30 17.00 11.18
CA ARG A 158 -15.07 18.05 10.50
C ARG A 158 -16.37 17.55 9.85
N ASN A 159 -16.41 16.29 9.37
CA ASN A 159 -17.52 15.73 8.60
C ASN A 159 -18.08 14.45 9.23
N PHE A 160 -18.65 14.53 10.42
CA PHE A 160 -19.24 13.36 11.08
C PHE A 160 -20.65 13.07 10.56
N GLN A 161 -20.73 12.37 9.42
CA GLN A 161 -21.82 11.49 9.00
C GLN A 161 -21.40 10.81 7.68
N LEU A 162 -20.89 9.57 7.76
CA LEU A 162 -20.74 8.72 6.58
C LEU A 162 -21.95 7.79 6.54
N ASP A 163 -23.09 8.32 6.12
CA ASP A 163 -24.24 7.50 5.72
C ASP A 163 -24.08 7.20 4.22
N ILE A 164 -23.14 6.31 3.91
CA ILE A 164 -23.04 5.72 2.57
C ILE A 164 -23.95 4.49 2.58
N THR A 165 -25.26 4.73 2.68
CA THR A 165 -26.29 3.69 2.60
C THR A 165 -26.53 3.28 1.16
#